data_AF-A0A935Q5Z2-F1
#
_entry.id   AF-A0A935Q5Z2-F1
#
_cell.length_a   1.000
_cell.length_b   1.000
_cell.length_c   1.000
_cell.angle_alpha   90.00
_cell.angle_beta   90.00
_cell.angle_gamma   90.00
#
_symmetry.space_group_name_H-M   'P 1'
#
loop_
_entity.id
_entity.type
_entity.pdbx_description
1 polymer ?
#
loop_
_entity_poly.entity_id
_entity_poly.type
_entity_poly.pdbx_seq_one_letter_code
_entity_poly.pdbx_strand_id
1 'polypeptide(L)'
;MSTEKIVQFVCFETTLKSDQFIPKWEDYTRSDNSNTAVTLQQSEKNNVFRYIAQHRCGAGGFQFLFTKGKKTSRIPEVGIREKQAGGYSVIQTERKDDANADECKVFVFVTNPQTDLNLYKKLPVSAKLNIYEAYYENCQYAYILEYFVKNKFSAELLELLKQQDAAEIGVYKECALQAV
;
A
#
# COMPACT_ATOMS: atom_id res chain seq x y z
N MET A 1 4.99 25.19 1.89
CA MET A 1 4.10 24.26 2.63
C MET A 1 3.36 23.43 1.60
N SER A 2 3.95 22.32 1.18
CA SER A 2 3.46 21.54 0.05
C SER A 2 2.46 20.52 0.57
N THR A 3 1.16 20.84 0.44
CA THR A 3 0.07 19.90 0.73
C THR A 3 0.22 18.68 -0.18
N GLU A 4 0.65 17.55 0.40
CA GLU A 4 0.59 16.24 -0.25
C GLU A 4 -0.87 15.94 -0.60
N LYS A 5 -1.26 16.12 -1.86
CA LYS A 5 -2.64 15.94 -2.29
C LYS A 5 -2.92 14.53 -2.81
N ILE A 6 -1.89 13.84 -3.30
CA ILE A 6 -2.02 12.57 -4.01
C ILE A 6 -1.02 11.56 -3.42
N VAL A 7 -1.54 10.39 -3.07
CA VAL A 7 -0.78 9.21 -2.67
C VAL A 7 -0.89 8.16 -3.77
N GLN A 8 0.25 7.67 -4.24
CA GLN A 8 0.29 6.60 -5.22
C GLN A 8 0.52 5.26 -4.53
N PHE A 9 -0.24 4.24 -4.95
CA PHE A 9 -0.12 2.88 -4.45
C PHE A 9 0.31 1.94 -5.58
N VAL A 10 1.34 1.14 -5.31
CA VAL A 10 1.76 0.05 -6.19
C VAL A 10 1.82 -1.24 -5.38
N CYS A 11 1.12 -2.28 -5.85
CA CYS A 11 1.08 -3.58 -5.21
C CYS A 11 1.97 -4.57 -5.97
N PHE A 12 2.75 -5.37 -5.25
CA PHE A 12 3.61 -6.43 -5.79
C PHE A 12 3.21 -7.77 -5.18
N GLU A 13 3.08 -8.80 -6.00
CA GLU A 13 2.94 -10.19 -5.57
C GLU A 13 4.18 -10.98 -6.01
N THR A 14 4.84 -11.66 -5.08
CA THR A 14 6.06 -12.42 -5.35
C THR A 14 6.25 -13.56 -4.35
N THR A 15 7.12 -14.52 -4.68
CA THR A 15 7.61 -15.54 -3.74
C THR A 15 8.85 -15.09 -2.96
N LEU A 16 9.37 -13.89 -3.23
CA LEU A 16 10.52 -13.31 -2.55
C LEU A 16 10.16 -12.77 -1.17
N LYS A 17 10.91 -13.23 -0.17
CA LYS A 17 10.89 -12.66 1.18
C LYS A 17 11.52 -11.27 1.21
N SER A 18 11.33 -10.55 2.31
CA SER A 18 11.75 -9.15 2.45
C SER A 18 13.26 -8.97 2.27
N ASP A 19 14.07 -9.89 2.80
CA ASP A 19 15.53 -9.94 2.64
C ASP A 19 15.99 -10.08 1.18
N GLN A 20 15.13 -10.60 0.30
CA GLN A 20 15.40 -10.78 -1.12
C GLN A 20 14.75 -9.72 -2.00
N PHE A 21 13.57 -9.23 -1.60
CA PHE A 21 12.80 -8.25 -2.36
C PHE A 21 13.29 -6.83 -2.13
N ILE A 22 13.55 -6.44 -0.88
CA ILE A 22 13.93 -5.06 -0.51
C ILE A 22 15.20 -4.60 -1.24
N PRO A 23 16.30 -5.38 -1.31
CA PRO A 23 17.49 -4.94 -2.03
C PRO A 23 17.22 -4.68 -3.52
N LYS A 24 16.38 -5.51 -4.15
CA LYS A 24 15.98 -5.33 -5.56
C LYS A 24 15.11 -4.10 -5.77
N TRP A 25 14.24 -3.81 -4.81
CA TRP A 25 13.43 -2.60 -4.77
C TRP A 25 14.29 -1.34 -4.59
N GLU A 26 15.27 -1.37 -3.70
CA GLU A 26 16.23 -0.28 -3.47
C GLU A 26 17.11 -0.01 -4.70
N ASP A 27 17.56 -1.06 -5.38
CA ASP A 27 18.30 -0.93 -6.66
C ASP A 27 17.42 -0.30 -7.75
N TYR A 28 16.15 -0.68 -7.81
CA TYR A 28 15.19 -0.14 -8.76
C TYR A 28 14.92 1.35 -8.49
N THR A 29 14.62 1.72 -7.24
CA THR A 29 14.28 3.10 -6.86
C THR A 29 15.47 4.06 -6.92
N ARG A 30 16.69 3.59 -6.64
CA ARG A 30 17.92 4.41 -6.79
C ARG A 30 18.15 4.91 -8.22
N SER A 31 17.68 4.18 -9.22
CA SER A 31 17.85 4.59 -10.62
C SER A 31 17.00 5.80 -11.02
N ASP A 32 16.00 6.16 -10.21
CA ASP A 32 14.96 7.14 -10.56
C ASP A 32 15.15 8.52 -9.89
N ASN A 33 16.21 8.70 -9.07
CA ASN A 33 16.57 9.97 -8.39
C ASN A 33 15.42 10.67 -7.64
N SER A 34 14.34 9.95 -7.34
CA SER A 34 13.16 10.52 -6.69
C SER A 34 13.36 10.38 -5.18
N ASN A 35 13.58 11.50 -4.50
CA ASN A 35 13.73 11.59 -3.04
C ASN A 35 12.37 11.38 -2.34
N THR A 36 11.73 10.27 -2.67
CA THR A 36 10.32 10.03 -2.38
C THR A 36 10.23 9.17 -1.13
N ALA A 37 9.48 9.64 -0.14
CA ALA A 37 9.14 8.83 1.02
C ALA A 37 8.24 7.68 0.56
N VAL A 38 8.83 6.49 0.45
CA VAL A 38 8.11 5.25 0.16
C VAL A 38 7.98 4.45 1.44
N THR A 39 6.75 4.18 1.86
CA THR A 39 6.51 3.16 2.89
C THR A 39 6.26 1.84 2.17
N LEU A 40 7.08 0.82 2.44
CA LEU A 40 6.85 -0.54 1.94
C LEU A 40 6.15 -1.35 3.04
N GLN A 41 5.00 -1.95 2.72
CA GLN A 41 4.28 -2.79 3.67
C GLN A 41 4.15 -4.22 3.12
N GLN A 42 4.40 -5.22 3.96
CA GLN A 42 4.42 -6.63 3.61
C GLN A 42 3.28 -7.41 4.27
N SER A 43 2.62 -8.24 3.48
CA SER A 43 1.73 -9.32 3.93
C SER A 43 2.25 -10.65 3.39
N GLU A 44 1.99 -11.74 4.10
CA GLU A 44 2.30 -13.09 3.66
C GLU A 44 1.05 -13.96 3.71
N LYS A 45 0.77 -14.69 2.63
CA LYS A 45 -0.28 -15.71 2.58
C LYS A 45 0.13 -16.84 1.65
N ASN A 46 0.12 -18.08 2.14
CA ASN A 46 0.41 -19.28 1.34
C ASN A 46 1.75 -19.21 0.58
N ASN A 47 2.83 -18.77 1.22
CA ASN A 47 4.16 -18.54 0.61
C ASN A 47 4.19 -17.50 -0.53
N VAL A 48 3.13 -16.70 -0.68
CA VAL A 48 3.10 -15.53 -1.55
C VAL A 48 3.19 -14.29 -0.68
N PHE A 49 4.18 -13.46 -0.96
CA PHE A 49 4.40 -12.17 -0.34
C PHE A 49 3.71 -11.08 -1.17
N ARG A 50 3.00 -10.21 -0.47
CA ARG A 50 2.41 -9.00 -1.02
C ARG A 50 3.12 -7.80 -0.45
N TYR A 51 3.61 -6.93 -1.33
CA TYR A 51 4.18 -5.66 -0.93
C TYR A 51 3.31 -4.53 -1.45
N ILE A 52 3.02 -3.53 -0.61
CA ILE A 52 2.42 -2.27 -1.03
C ILE A 52 3.51 -1.22 -0.89
N ALA A 53 3.82 -0.53 -1.99
CA ALA A 53 4.62 0.68 -1.98
C ALA A 53 3.68 1.87 -1.98
N GLN A 54 3.74 2.67 -0.91
CA GLN A 54 2.95 3.88 -0.74
C GLN A 54 3.85 5.10 -0.92
N HIS A 55 3.59 5.87 -1.99
CA HIS A 55 4.36 7.05 -2.36
C HIS A 55 3.55 8.31 -2.08
N ARG A 56 4.05 9.17 -1.19
CA ARG A 56 3.42 10.48 -0.93
C ARG A 56 4.07 11.54 -1.83
N CYS A 57 3.30 12.12 -2.73
CA CYS A 57 3.82 13.10 -3.69
C CYS A 57 3.68 14.54 -3.17
N GLY A 58 4.77 15.31 -3.24
CA GLY A 58 4.73 16.77 -3.08
C GLY A 58 4.09 17.47 -4.29
N ALA A 59 3.75 18.76 -4.14
CA ALA A 59 3.18 19.56 -5.23
C ALA A 59 4.18 19.67 -6.39
N GLY A 60 3.83 19.10 -7.56
CA GLY A 60 4.71 19.07 -8.73
C GLY A 60 4.35 18.02 -9.78
N GLY A 61 3.50 17.04 -9.42
CA GLY A 61 3.16 15.93 -10.31
C GLY A 61 4.27 14.90 -10.35
N PHE A 62 3.91 13.63 -10.29
CA PHE A 62 4.85 12.53 -10.36
C PHE A 62 4.42 11.58 -11.48
N GLN A 63 5.40 11.09 -12.25
CA GLN A 63 5.23 10.13 -13.32
C GLN A 63 6.00 8.86 -12.93
N PHE A 64 5.28 7.80 -12.57
CA PHE A 64 5.90 6.50 -12.31
C PHE A 64 6.12 5.80 -13.65
N LEU A 65 7.37 5.58 -14.04
CA LEU A 65 7.70 4.89 -15.29
C LEU A 65 8.49 3.62 -14.96
N PHE A 66 7.84 2.46 -15.03
CA PHE A 66 8.54 1.18 -14.94
C PHE A 66 9.35 0.94 -16.21
N THR A 67 10.62 1.37 -16.22
CA THR A 67 11.55 0.94 -17.25
C THR A 67 11.96 -0.49 -16.98
N LYS A 68 11.36 -1.41 -17.74
CA LYS A 68 11.72 -2.83 -17.75
C LYS A 68 13.23 -2.95 -18.01
N GLY A 69 14.00 -3.40 -17.02
CA GLY A 69 15.45 -3.56 -17.15
C GLY A 69 15.83 -4.42 -18.36
N LYS A 70 16.98 -4.13 -18.97
CA LYS A 70 17.50 -4.91 -20.10
C LYS A 70 17.66 -6.38 -19.69
N LYS A 71 16.88 -7.26 -20.32
CA LYS A 71 16.92 -8.71 -20.09
C LYS A 71 18.32 -9.25 -20.42
N THR A 72 19.00 -9.84 -19.45
CA THR A 72 20.17 -10.69 -19.69
C THR A 72 19.75 -12.16 -19.55
N SER A 73 20.04 -12.98 -20.56
CA SER A 73 19.48 -14.31 -20.77
C SER A 73 19.92 -15.41 -19.79
N ARG A 74 20.62 -15.06 -18.69
CA ARG A 74 21.25 -16.03 -17.77
C ARG A 74 20.78 -15.95 -16.31
N ILE A 75 19.87 -15.03 -15.99
CA ILE A 75 19.38 -14.88 -14.61
C ILE A 75 18.06 -15.65 -14.48
N PRO A 76 17.89 -16.51 -13.45
CA PRO A 76 16.60 -17.13 -13.16
C PRO A 76 15.54 -16.03 -13.02
N GLU A 77 14.52 -16.06 -13.88
CA GLU A 77 13.42 -15.10 -13.83
C GLU A 77 12.58 -15.39 -12.58
N VAL A 78 12.76 -14.57 -11.54
CA VAL A 78 11.82 -14.55 -10.43
C VAL A 78 10.62 -13.71 -10.86
N GLY A 79 9.47 -14.36 -11.03
CA GLY A 79 8.22 -13.68 -11.35
C GLY A 79 7.79 -12.76 -10.21
N ILE A 80 7.93 -11.46 -10.40
CA ILE A 80 7.28 -10.44 -9.58
C ILE A 80 6.09 -9.95 -10.39
N ARG A 81 4.87 -10.15 -9.88
CA ARG A 81 3.67 -9.59 -10.49
C ARG A 81 3.44 -8.20 -9.91
N GLU A 82 3.52 -7.20 -10.77
CA GLU A 82 3.22 -5.81 -10.42
C GLU A 82 1.76 -5.49 -10.73
N LYS A 83 1.12 -4.71 -9.86
CA LYS A 83 -0.24 -4.22 -10.01
C LYS A 83 -0.30 -2.76 -9.56
N GLN A 84 -0.37 -1.84 -10.52
CA GLN A 84 -0.50 -0.42 -10.24
C GLN A 84 -1.94 -0.13 -9.79
N ALA A 85 -2.10 0.27 -8.53
CA ALA A 85 -3.43 0.63 -8.02
C ALA A 85 -3.84 2.03 -8.49
N GLY A 86 -2.88 2.95 -8.70
CA GLY A 86 -3.12 4.30 -9.23
C GLY A 86 -2.80 5.41 -8.23
N GLY A 87 -3.24 6.62 -8.54
CA GLY A 87 -3.06 7.83 -7.71
C GLY A 87 -4.35 8.22 -7.01
N TYR A 88 -4.28 8.42 -5.69
CA TYR A 88 -5.46 8.62 -4.84
C TYR A 88 -5.36 9.92 -4.07
N SER A 89 -6.45 10.68 -4.02
CA SER A 89 -6.58 11.87 -3.18
C SER A 89 -6.88 11.48 -1.75
N VAL A 90 -6.24 12.17 -0.81
CA VAL A 90 -6.48 11.95 0.61
C VAL A 90 -7.74 12.71 1.04
N ILE A 91 -8.80 11.99 1.40
CA ILE A 91 -10.08 12.59 1.83
C ILE A 91 -10.29 12.52 3.35
N GLN A 92 -9.54 11.65 4.03
CA GLN A 92 -9.50 11.58 5.49
C GLN A 92 -8.11 11.15 5.95
N THR A 93 -7.56 11.84 6.95
CA THR A 93 -6.30 11.46 7.60
C THR A 93 -6.42 11.59 9.10
N GLU A 94 -6.35 10.46 9.79
CA GLU A 94 -6.29 10.43 11.24
C GLU A 94 -4.86 10.20 11.76
N ARG A 95 -3.98 9.64 10.92
CA ARG A 95 -2.59 9.38 11.26
C ARG A 95 -1.67 9.54 10.06
N LYS A 96 -0.56 10.24 10.23
CA LYS A 96 0.48 10.41 9.19
C LYS A 96 1.71 9.57 9.46
N ASP A 97 1.98 9.31 10.73
CA ASP A 97 3.11 8.53 11.18
C ASP A 97 2.90 7.03 10.95
N ASP A 98 4.01 6.34 10.86
CA ASP A 98 4.10 4.89 10.71
C ASP A 98 3.49 4.14 11.92
N ALA A 99 3.17 2.86 11.71
CA ALA A 99 2.60 2.01 12.75
C ALA A 99 3.63 1.75 13.87
N ASN A 100 3.16 1.74 15.13
CA ASN A 100 4.03 1.38 16.25
C ASN A 100 4.34 -0.14 16.24
N ALA A 101 5.33 -0.57 17.01
CA ALA A 101 5.72 -1.98 17.10
C ALA A 101 4.59 -2.92 17.55
N ASP A 102 3.62 -2.43 18.35
CA ASP A 102 2.45 -3.19 18.80
C ASP A 102 1.22 -3.02 17.88
N GLU A 103 1.40 -2.38 16.72
CA GLU A 103 0.36 -2.10 15.75
C GLU A 103 0.64 -2.77 14.40
N CYS A 104 -0.39 -2.85 13.59
CA CYS A 104 -0.31 -3.24 12.19
C CYS A 104 -1.23 -2.36 11.35
N LYS A 105 -1.01 -2.40 10.03
CA LYS A 105 -1.88 -1.75 9.06
C LYS A 105 -2.85 -2.76 8.46
N VAL A 106 -4.13 -2.41 8.36
CA VAL A 106 -5.09 -3.20 7.57
C VAL A 106 -5.49 -2.35 6.37
N PHE A 107 -5.18 -2.85 5.18
CA PHE A 107 -5.58 -2.21 3.92
C PHE A 107 -6.86 -2.86 3.40
N VAL A 108 -7.80 -2.02 2.98
CA VAL A 108 -9.05 -2.42 2.34
C VAL A 108 -9.15 -1.70 1.00
N PHE A 109 -9.32 -2.46 -0.07
CA PHE A 109 -9.44 -1.96 -1.43
C PHE A 109 -10.87 -2.15 -1.90
N VAL A 110 -11.55 -1.04 -2.21
CA VAL A 110 -12.97 -1.00 -2.56
C VAL A 110 -13.11 -0.59 -4.02
N THR A 111 -13.81 -1.38 -4.82
CA THR A 111 -14.00 -1.13 -6.26
C THR A 111 -15.26 -0.32 -6.56
N ASN A 112 -16.29 -0.41 -5.71
CA ASN A 112 -17.56 0.27 -5.92
C ASN A 112 -17.49 1.74 -5.45
N PRO A 113 -17.66 2.74 -6.33
CA PRO A 113 -17.67 4.15 -5.95
C PRO A 113 -18.93 4.57 -5.19
N GLN A 114 -19.99 3.76 -5.19
CA GLN A 114 -21.23 4.02 -4.45
C GLN A 114 -21.20 3.45 -3.02
N THR A 115 -20.07 2.91 -2.58
CA THR A 115 -19.92 2.34 -1.24
C THR A 115 -20.13 3.39 -0.15
N ASP A 116 -20.99 3.09 0.83
CA ASP A 116 -21.17 3.95 2.00
C ASP A 116 -19.96 3.83 2.95
N LEU A 117 -19.05 4.81 2.85
CA LEU A 117 -17.87 4.89 3.71
C LEU A 117 -18.21 4.98 5.20
N ASN A 118 -19.43 5.35 5.59
CA ASN A 118 -19.81 5.38 7.01
C ASN A 118 -19.82 3.98 7.64
N LEU A 119 -20.07 2.92 6.85
CA LEU A 119 -20.00 1.54 7.33
C LEU A 119 -18.58 1.19 7.83
N TYR A 120 -17.57 1.67 7.11
CA TYR A 120 -16.16 1.49 7.43
C TYR A 120 -15.67 2.37 8.57
N LYS A 121 -16.24 3.58 8.71
CA LYS A 121 -15.90 4.54 9.78
C LYS A 121 -16.48 4.15 11.14
N LYS A 122 -17.62 3.46 11.17
CA LYS A 122 -18.39 3.14 12.40
C LYS A 122 -18.12 1.74 12.94
N LEU A 123 -17.05 1.08 12.51
CA LEU A 123 -16.68 -0.22 13.05
C LEU A 123 -16.36 -0.12 14.55
N PRO A 124 -16.82 -1.06 15.39
CA PRO A 124 -16.68 -1.00 16.86
C PRO A 124 -15.25 -1.24 17.37
N VAL A 125 -14.24 -1.21 16.49
CA VAL A 125 -12.84 -1.44 16.83
C VAL A 125 -12.12 -0.11 17.01
N SER A 126 -11.34 0.02 18.08
CA SER A 126 -10.46 1.18 18.28
C SER A 126 -9.32 1.14 17.26
N ALA A 127 -9.50 1.82 16.15
CA ALA A 127 -8.53 1.98 15.08
C ALA A 127 -8.48 3.44 14.61
N LYS A 128 -7.34 3.86 14.06
CA LYS A 128 -7.25 5.09 13.27
C LYS A 128 -7.45 4.76 11.80
N LEU A 129 -8.11 5.65 11.07
CA LEU A 129 -8.47 5.42 9.67
C LEU A 129 -8.01 6.56 8.76
N ASN A 130 -7.23 6.22 7.74
CA ASN A 130 -7.01 7.07 6.58
C ASN A 130 -7.83 6.56 5.39
N ILE A 131 -8.38 7.49 4.60
CA ILE A 131 -9.18 7.17 3.42
C ILE A 131 -8.62 7.91 2.21
N TYR A 132 -8.40 7.14 1.16
CA TYR A 132 -7.91 7.60 -0.13
C TYR A 132 -8.96 7.32 -1.20
N GLU A 133 -9.31 8.33 -1.99
CA GLU A 133 -10.28 8.24 -3.08
C GLU A 133 -9.56 8.32 -4.43
N ALA A 134 -10.02 7.54 -5.41
CA ALA A 134 -9.47 7.58 -6.76
C ALA A 134 -9.40 9.01 -7.30
N TYR A 135 -8.20 9.49 -7.65
CA TYR A 135 -8.04 10.82 -8.25
C TYR A 135 -8.14 10.78 -9.78
N TYR A 136 -7.73 9.66 -10.39
CA TYR A 136 -7.79 9.45 -11.84
C TYR A 136 -8.77 8.34 -12.20
N GLU A 137 -9.39 8.43 -13.38
CA GLU A 137 -10.34 7.42 -13.87
C GLU A 137 -9.71 6.03 -14.08
N ASN A 138 -8.40 5.97 -14.29
CA ASN A 138 -7.66 4.71 -14.46
C ASN A 138 -7.23 4.07 -13.13
N CYS A 139 -7.62 4.62 -11.99
CA CYS A 139 -7.40 3.99 -10.70
C CYS A 139 -8.18 2.69 -10.62
N GLN A 140 -7.53 1.68 -10.04
CA GLN A 140 -8.07 0.34 -10.03
C GLN A 140 -9.15 0.12 -8.96
N TYR A 141 -9.14 0.97 -7.93
CA TYR A 141 -10.08 0.94 -6.83
C TYR A 141 -10.72 2.33 -6.72
N ALA A 142 -11.99 2.39 -6.32
CA ALA A 142 -12.64 3.64 -5.99
C ALA A 142 -12.09 4.23 -4.68
N TYR A 143 -11.87 3.36 -3.69
CA TYR A 143 -11.31 3.74 -2.41
C TYR A 143 -10.22 2.77 -1.93
N ILE A 144 -9.23 3.32 -1.24
CA ILE A 144 -8.28 2.58 -0.41
C ILE A 144 -8.44 3.09 1.01
N LEU A 145 -8.64 2.17 1.96
CA LEU A 145 -8.73 2.46 3.38
C LEU A 145 -7.53 1.85 4.08
N GLU A 146 -6.88 2.64 4.94
CA GLU A 146 -5.72 2.24 5.72
C GLU A 146 -6.07 2.39 7.20
N TYR A 147 -6.28 1.25 7.87
CA TYR A 147 -6.52 1.20 9.31
C TYR A 147 -5.22 0.97 10.06
N PHE A 148 -5.02 1.71 11.15
CA PHE A 148 -3.97 1.48 12.12
C PHE A 148 -4.61 0.89 13.37
N VAL A 149 -4.25 -0.34 13.69
CA VAL A 149 -4.89 -1.11 14.75
C VAL A 149 -3.84 -1.86 15.56
N LYS A 150 -4.04 -1.96 16.88
CA LYS A 150 -3.20 -2.80 17.72
C LYS A 150 -3.27 -4.25 17.26
N ASN A 151 -2.14 -4.95 17.27
CA ASN A 151 -2.01 -6.33 16.78
C ASN A 151 -3.09 -7.26 17.36
N LYS A 152 -3.42 -7.11 18.65
CA LYS A 152 -4.45 -7.91 19.34
C LYS A 152 -5.88 -7.74 18.81
N PHE A 153 -6.19 -6.64 18.12
CA PHE A 153 -7.52 -6.34 17.57
C PHE A 153 -7.58 -6.52 16.04
N SER A 154 -6.46 -6.87 15.40
CA SER A 154 -6.38 -7.01 13.94
C SER A 154 -7.31 -8.10 13.39
N ALA A 155 -7.40 -9.25 14.07
CA ALA A 155 -8.28 -10.35 13.69
C ALA A 155 -9.76 -9.96 13.79
N GLU A 156 -10.15 -9.28 14.86
CA GLU A 156 -11.53 -8.79 15.04
C GLU A 156 -11.91 -7.80 13.93
N LEU A 157 -11.02 -6.84 13.63
CA LEU A 157 -11.23 -5.88 12.55
C LEU A 157 -11.36 -6.59 11.19
N LEU A 158 -10.52 -7.59 10.91
CA LEU A 158 -10.61 -8.37 9.68
C LEU A 158 -11.96 -9.07 9.52
N GLU A 159 -12.48 -9.70 10.57
CA GLU A 159 -13.78 -10.39 10.50
C GLU A 159 -14.92 -9.42 10.23
N LEU A 160 -14.89 -8.22 10.83
CA LEU A 160 -15.88 -7.18 10.56
C LEU A 160 -15.78 -6.65 9.12
N LEU A 161 -14.56 -6.46 8.61
CA LEU A 161 -14.32 -5.98 7.26
C LEU A 161 -14.73 -7.00 6.19
N LYS A 162 -14.62 -8.31 6.46
CA LYS A 162 -15.10 -9.37 5.55
C LYS A 162 -16.61 -9.34 5.34
N GLN A 163 -17.37 -8.72 6.25
CA GLN A 163 -18.83 -8.55 6.10
C GLN A 163 -19.18 -7.38 5.18
N GLN A 164 -18.19 -6.57 4.78
CA GLN A 164 -18.37 -5.42 3.90
C GLN A 164 -17.98 -5.78 2.46
N ASP A 165 -18.49 -5.00 1.50
CA ASP A 165 -18.18 -5.17 0.07
C ASP A 165 -16.79 -4.59 -0.24
N ALA A 166 -15.76 -5.42 -0.11
CA ALA A 166 -14.38 -5.08 -0.44
C ALA A 166 -13.80 -6.08 -1.44
N ALA A 167 -13.07 -5.57 -2.43
CA ALA A 167 -12.40 -6.40 -3.42
C ALA A 167 -11.18 -7.11 -2.85
N GLU A 168 -10.47 -6.45 -1.93
CA GLU A 168 -9.30 -7.01 -1.27
C GLU A 168 -9.14 -6.44 0.15
N ILE A 169 -8.78 -7.31 1.09
CA ILE A 169 -8.45 -6.94 2.46
C ILE A 169 -7.16 -7.67 2.86
N GLY A 170 -6.21 -6.98 3.49
CA GLY A 170 -5.01 -7.60 4.01
C GLY A 170 -4.44 -6.89 5.23
N VAL A 171 -3.81 -7.66 6.11
CA VAL A 171 -2.99 -7.15 7.22
C VAL A 171 -1.57 -7.04 6.74
N TYR A 172 -0.98 -5.86 6.87
CA TYR A 172 0.36 -5.57 6.45
C TYR A 172 1.19 -5.06 7.64
N LYS A 173 2.46 -5.46 7.63
CA LYS A 173 3.49 -4.93 8.52
C LYS A 173 4.42 -4.06 7.70
N GLU A 174 4.84 -2.95 8.27
CA GLU A 174 5.84 -2.11 7.62
C GLU A 174 7.19 -2.82 7.56
N CYS A 175 7.84 -2.71 6.42
CA CYS A 175 9.21 -3.15 6.26
C CYS A 175 10.15 -2.03 6.71
N ALA A 176 11.14 -2.36 7.56
CA ALA A 176 12.24 -1.45 7.80
C ALA A 176 13.08 -1.35 6.53
N LEU A 177 12.94 -0.25 5.79
CA LEU A 177 13.86 0.10 4.71
C LEU A 177 15.17 0.55 5.38
N GLN A 178 16.31 0.05 4.92
CA GLN A 178 17.58 0.53 5.44
C GLN A 178 17.77 1.97 4.95
N ALA A 179 17.78 2.93 5.88
CA ALA A 179 18.18 4.29 5.55
C ALA A 179 19.63 4.24 5.05
N VAL A 180 19.84 4.62 3.80
CA VAL A 180 21.18 4.83 3.22
C VAL A 180 21.70 6.18 3.66
#